data_AF-A0A136NB86-F1
#
_entry.id   AF-A0A136NB86-F1
#
_cell.length_a   1.000
_cell.length_b   1.000
_cell.length_c   1.000
_cell.angle_alpha   90.00
_cell.angle_beta   90.00
_cell.angle_gamma   90.00
#
_symmetry.space_group_name_H-M   'P 1'
#
loop_
_entity.id
_entity.type
_entity.pdbx_description
1 polymer ?
#
loop_
_entity_poly.entity_id
_entity_poly.type
_entity_poly.pdbx_seq_one_letter_code
_entity_poly.pdbx_strand_id
1 'polypeptide(L)'
;MNIIERIKNILINPKTEWDVIDQEEETLNNILVKYVLIVALIPAIAAAIGYSNFSIEVMGQKISTNVSSLSIFLKNYVTSIISFYICTYVVDALAINFNSEKKY
;
A
#
# COMPACT_ATOMS: atom_id res chain seq x y z
N MET A 1 16.81 2.65 -7.44
CA MET A 1 15.59 1.90 -7.82
C MET A 1 14.76 2.73 -8.78
N ASN A 2 14.52 2.23 -10.00
CA ASN A 2 13.48 2.77 -10.87
C ASN A 2 12.14 2.18 -10.43
N ILE A 3 11.25 2.99 -9.87
CA ILE A 3 10.01 2.51 -9.24
C ILE A 3 9.08 1.79 -10.25
N ILE A 4 9.00 2.29 -11.48
CA ILE A 4 8.12 1.71 -12.51
C ILE A 4 8.62 0.32 -12.89
N GLU A 5 9.92 0.18 -13.07
CA GLU A 5 10.55 -1.09 -13.40
C GLU A 5 10.43 -2.09 -12.24
N ARG A 6 10.68 -1.65 -11.00
CA ARG A 6 10.47 -2.47 -9.79
C ARG A 6 9.03 -2.96 -9.67
N ILE A 7 8.04 -2.08 -9.84
CA ILE A 7 6.61 -2.47 -9.84
C ILE A 7 6.36 -3.51 -10.93
N LYS A 8 6.81 -3.23 -12.16
CA LYS A 8 6.60 -4.11 -13.30
C LYS A 8 7.21 -5.50 -13.06
N ASN A 9 8.43 -5.56 -12.54
CA ASN A 9 9.10 -6.83 -12.31
C ASN A 9 8.46 -7.62 -11.16
N ILE A 10 8.05 -6.95 -10.07
CA ILE A 10 7.29 -7.61 -8.99
C ILE A 10 6.00 -8.23 -9.54
N LEU A 11 5.29 -7.55 -10.45
CA LEU A 11 4.02 -8.02 -11.00
C LEU A 11 4.16 -9.08 -12.10
N ILE A 12 5.17 -8.95 -12.97
CA ILE A 12 5.31 -9.77 -14.19
C ILE A 12 6.35 -10.88 -14.02
N ASN A 13 7.44 -10.61 -13.30
CA ASN A 13 8.57 -11.54 -13.12
C ASN A 13 8.91 -11.72 -11.63
N PRO A 14 7.93 -12.11 -10.78
CA PRO A 14 8.10 -12.08 -9.33
C PRO A 14 9.28 -12.94 -8.86
N LYS A 15 9.44 -14.16 -9.40
CA LYS A 15 10.50 -15.08 -8.96
C LYS A 15 11.90 -14.46 -9.06
N THR A 16 12.23 -13.89 -10.22
CA THR A 16 13.55 -13.29 -10.44
C THR A 16 13.71 -11.98 -9.68
N GLU A 17 12.66 -11.19 -9.54
CA GLU A 17 12.75 -9.91 -8.82
C GLU A 17 12.91 -10.13 -7.31
N TRP A 18 12.28 -11.16 -6.74
CA TRP A 18 12.47 -11.51 -5.33
C TRP A 18 13.91 -11.93 -5.03
N ASP A 19 14.57 -12.67 -5.93
CA ASP A 19 16.00 -13.02 -5.79
C ASP A 19 16.91 -11.77 -5.77
N VAL A 20 16.54 -10.73 -6.55
CA VAL A 20 17.25 -9.45 -6.55
C VAL A 20 16.98 -8.69 -5.25
N ILE A 21 15.73 -8.62 -4.80
CA ILE A 21 15.33 -7.93 -3.56
C ILE A 21 16.01 -8.56 -2.33
N ASP A 22 16.18 -9.88 -2.30
CA ASP A 22 16.81 -10.56 -1.16
C ASP A 22 18.30 -10.17 -0.98
N GLN A 23 18.97 -9.78 -2.07
CA GLN A 23 20.34 -9.29 -2.05
C GLN A 23 20.45 -7.80 -1.70
N GLU A 24 19.33 -7.07 -1.64
CA GLU A 24 19.31 -5.65 -1.32
C GLU A 24 19.20 -5.43 0.19
N GLU A 25 20.19 -4.76 0.77
CA GLU A 25 20.09 -4.24 2.15
C GLU A 25 19.31 -2.92 2.14
N GLU A 26 17.99 -3.04 2.18
CA GLU A 26 17.08 -1.90 2.26
C GLU A 26 16.48 -1.75 3.67
N THR A 27 16.38 -0.51 4.14
CA THR A 27 15.72 -0.22 5.42
C THR A 27 14.23 0.04 5.19
N LEU A 28 13.42 -0.31 6.19
CA LEU A 28 11.96 -0.13 6.15
C LEU A 28 11.57 1.32 5.80
N ASN A 29 12.27 2.31 6.37
CA ASN A 29 12.06 3.72 6.07
C ASN A 29 12.38 4.06 4.61
N ASN A 30 13.42 3.45 4.03
CA ASN A 30 13.79 3.71 2.65
C ASN A 30 12.76 3.13 1.68
N ILE A 31 12.24 1.93 1.95
CA ILE A 31 11.13 1.31 1.21
C ILE A 31 9.86 2.16 1.32
N LEU A 32 9.53 2.63 2.52
CA LEU A 32 8.37 3.49 2.74
C LEU A 32 8.44 4.73 1.83
N VAL A 33 9.54 5.48 1.89
CA VAL A 33 9.69 6.76 1.20
C VAL A 33 9.83 6.57 -0.32
N LYS A 34 10.66 5.63 -0.77
CA LYS A 34 10.96 5.43 -2.19
C LYS A 34 9.91 4.64 -2.95
N TYR A 35 9.03 3.91 -2.27
CA TYR A 35 8.06 3.03 -2.91
C TYR A 35 6.64 3.21 -2.37
N VAL A 36 6.42 2.92 -1.10
CA VAL A 36 5.07 2.78 -0.53
C VAL A 36 4.29 4.08 -0.61
N LEU A 37 4.89 5.22 -0.25
CA LEU A 37 4.22 6.52 -0.31
C LEU A 37 3.76 6.85 -1.74
N ILE A 38 4.60 6.58 -2.74
CA ILE A 38 4.29 6.87 -4.15
C ILE A 38 3.17 5.93 -4.64
N VAL A 39 3.26 4.64 -4.35
CA VAL A 39 2.25 3.65 -4.76
C VAL A 39 0.92 3.90 -4.05
N ALA A 40 0.93 4.29 -2.78
CA ALA A 40 -0.26 4.57 -1.98
C ALA A 40 -1.03 5.83 -2.43
N LEU A 41 -0.41 6.74 -3.18
CA LEU A 41 -1.12 7.88 -3.78
C LEU A 41 -2.17 7.42 -4.80
N ILE A 42 -1.90 6.35 -5.54
CA ILE A 42 -2.81 5.83 -6.58
C ILE A 42 -4.17 5.44 -5.98
N PRO A 43 -4.25 4.51 -4.99
CA PRO A 43 -5.53 4.16 -4.39
C PRO A 43 -6.14 5.32 -3.60
N ALA A 44 -5.35 6.22 -3.01
CA ALA A 44 -5.88 7.38 -2.29
C ALA A 44 -6.61 8.36 -3.24
N ILE A 45 -6.02 8.65 -4.41
CA ILE A 45 -6.66 9.48 -5.46
C ILE A 45 -7.87 8.77 -6.04
N ALA A 46 -7.75 7.47 -6.37
CA ALA A 46 -8.85 6.68 -6.91
C ALA A 46 -10.05 6.63 -5.93
N ALA A 47 -9.79 6.44 -4.63
CA ALA A 47 -10.81 6.48 -3.60
C ALA A 47 -11.44 7.87 -3.48
N ALA A 48 -10.64 8.93 -3.47
CA ALA A 48 -11.15 10.30 -3.39
C ALA A 48 -12.13 10.63 -4.52
N ILE A 49 -11.82 10.21 -5.75
CA ILE A 49 -12.67 10.40 -6.94
C ILE A 49 -13.89 9.47 -6.91
N GLY A 50 -13.68 8.20 -6.55
CA GLY A 50 -14.75 7.19 -6.52
C GLY A 50 -15.82 7.51 -5.48
N TYR A 51 -15.43 7.83 -4.25
CA TYR A 51 -16.39 8.10 -3.18
C TYR A 51 -17.02 9.49 -3.26
N SER A 52 -16.40 10.47 -3.93
CA SER A 52 -17.00 11.80 -4.09
C SER A 52 -18.14 11.83 -5.11
N ASN A 53 -18.05 11.00 -6.14
CA ASN A 53 -18.97 11.06 -7.29
C ASN A 53 -20.04 9.97 -7.25
N PHE A 54 -19.88 8.93 -6.43
CA PHE A 54 -20.86 7.86 -6.30
C PHE A 54 -21.71 8.05 -5.04
N SER A 55 -22.99 8.37 -5.25
CA SER A 55 -23.98 8.31 -4.17
C SER A 55 -24.15 6.85 -3.75
N ILE A 56 -23.94 6.56 -2.47
CA ILE A 56 -24.16 5.21 -1.95
C ILE A 56 -25.67 5.07 -1.72
N GLU A 57 -26.31 4.14 -2.44
CA GLU A 57 -27.68 3.72 -2.12
C GLU A 57 -27.61 2.72 -0.96
N VAL A 58 -28.09 3.14 0.21
CA VAL A 58 -28.27 2.25 1.36
C VAL A 58 -29.77 2.06 1.54
N MET A 59 -30.24 0.81 1.43
CA MET A 59 -31.66 0.47 1.59
C MET A 59 -32.63 1.27 0.69
N GLY A 60 -32.24 1.55 -0.57
CA GLY A 60 -33.09 2.26 -1.54
C GLY A 60 -33.22 3.77 -1.29
N GLN A 61 -32.53 4.32 -0.29
CA GLN A 61 -32.40 5.76 -0.10
C GLN A 61 -31.03 6.22 -0.58
N LYS A 62 -31.02 7.26 -1.42
CA LYS A 62 -29.78 7.93 -1.81
C LYS A 62 -29.27 8.72 -0.61
N ILE A 63 -28.33 8.14 0.12
CA ILE A 63 -27.58 8.90 1.12
C ILE A 63 -26.53 9.67 0.35
N SER A 64 -26.74 10.98 0.22
CA SER A 64 -25.66 11.88 -0.16
C SER A 64 -24.63 11.83 0.97
N THR A 65 -23.60 11.02 0.78
CA THR A 65 -22.38 11.13 1.58
C THR A 65 -21.68 12.40 1.12
N ASN A 66 -22.08 13.54 1.68
CA ASN A 66 -21.40 14.82 1.47
C ASN A 66 -20.05 14.83 2.23
N VAL A 67 -19.25 13.81 1.98
CA VAL A 67 -17.93 13.62 2.59
C VAL A 67 -16.95 14.27 1.64
N SER A 68 -16.18 15.23 2.16
CA SER A 68 -15.16 15.92 1.36
C SER A 68 -14.21 14.92 0.71
N SER A 69 -13.96 15.04 -0.60
CA SER A 69 -12.97 14.21 -1.31
C SER A 69 -11.60 14.27 -0.64
N LEU A 70 -11.26 15.41 -0.03
CA LEU A 70 -10.02 15.60 0.72
C LEU A 70 -9.97 14.74 1.99
N SER A 71 -11.07 14.61 2.73
CA SER A 71 -11.09 13.78 3.93
C SER A 71 -11.02 12.29 3.60
N ILE A 72 -11.65 11.87 2.49
CA ILE A 72 -11.53 10.51 1.95
C ILE A 72 -10.08 10.24 1.53
N PHE A 73 -9.45 11.15 0.79
CA PHE A 73 -8.06 11.04 0.36
C PHE A 73 -7.14 10.85 1.56
N LEU A 74 -7.20 11.77 2.54
CA LEU A 74 -6.34 11.74 3.72
C LEU A 74 -6.54 10.46 4.54
N LYS A 75 -7.80 10.07 4.77
CA LYS A 75 -8.12 8.84 5.51
C LYS A 75 -7.53 7.61 4.83
N ASN A 76 -7.74 7.45 3.52
CA ASN A 76 -7.23 6.29 2.78
C ASN A 76 -5.70 6.27 2.74
N TYR A 77 -5.08 7.44 2.54
CA TYR A 77 -3.64 7.55 2.48
C TYR A 77 -2.98 7.19 3.82
N VAL A 78 -3.46 7.77 4.93
CA VAL A 78 -2.95 7.47 6.28
C VAL A 78 -3.20 6.00 6.65
N THR A 79 -4.39 5.47 6.34
CA THR A 79 -4.71 4.05 6.60
C THR A 79 -3.76 3.12 5.84
N SER A 80 -3.40 3.45 4.59
CA SER A 80 -2.48 2.64 3.79
C SER A 80 -1.08 2.59 4.42
N ILE A 81 -0.58 3.72 4.92
CA ILE A 81 0.72 3.79 5.61
C ILE A 81 0.69 2.96 6.90
N ILE A 82 -0.38 3.08 7.69
CA ILE A 82 -0.56 2.29 8.91
C ILE A 82 -0.60 0.78 8.58
N SER A 83 -1.38 0.40 7.57
CA SER A 83 -1.45 -1.00 7.11
C SER A 83 -0.10 -1.53 6.65
N PHE A 84 0.73 -0.72 6.00
CA PHE A 84 2.08 -1.12 5.63
C PHE A 84 2.90 -1.49 6.86
N TYR A 85 2.98 -0.62 7.87
CA TYR A 85 3.72 -0.91 9.11
C TYR A 85 3.19 -2.16 9.81
N ILE A 86 1.86 -2.28 9.96
CA ILE A 86 1.24 -3.46 10.58
C ILE A 86 1.63 -4.73 9.82
N CYS A 87 1.53 -4.71 8.49
CA CYS A 87 1.87 -5.85 7.65
C CYS A 87 3.34 -6.24 7.81
N THR A 88 4.26 -5.27 7.78
CA THR A 88 5.69 -5.54 7.94
C THR A 88 6.00 -6.17 9.30
N TYR A 89 5.44 -5.66 10.39
CA TYR A 89 5.65 -6.25 11.71
C TYR A 89 5.05 -7.65 11.84
N VAL A 90 3.87 -7.89 11.27
CA VAL A 90 3.24 -9.22 11.28
C VAL A 90 4.08 -10.21 10.47
N VAL A 91 4.55 -9.82 9.28
CA VAL A 91 5.40 -10.66 8.44
C VAL A 91 6.75 -10.96 9.11
N ASP A 92 7.38 -9.95 9.72
CA ASP A 92 8.64 -10.12 10.46
C ASP A 92 8.47 -11.05 11.67
N ALA A 93 7.37 -10.93 12.42
CA ALA A 93 7.05 -11.85 13.50
C ALA A 93 6.81 -13.28 13.01
N LEU A 94 6.23 -13.44 11.81
CA LEU A 94 6.00 -14.75 11.20
C LEU A 94 7.26 -15.35 10.56
N ALA A 95 8.27 -14.54 10.23
CA ALA A 95 9.49 -14.99 9.53
C ALA A 95 10.19 -16.15 10.25
N ILE A 96 10.23 -16.12 11.59
CA ILE A 96 10.81 -17.18 12.43
C ILE A 96 10.14 -18.54 12.16
N ASN A 97 8.83 -18.56 11.92
CA ASN A 97 8.09 -19.79 11.63
C ASN A 97 8.39 -20.37 10.24
N PHE A 98 8.99 -19.58 9.35
CA PHE A 98 9.33 -19.95 7.98
C PHE A 98 10.84 -20.15 7.77
N ASN A 99 11.62 -20.28 8.85
CA ASN A 99 13.09 -20.35 8.82
C ASN A 99 13.75 -19.12 8.13
N SER A 100 13.09 -17.97 8.16
CA SER A 100 13.67 -16.70 7.72
C SER A 100 14.13 -15.86 8.91
N GLU A 101 15.15 -15.04 8.70
CA GLU A 101 15.68 -14.17 9.74
C GLU A 101 14.72 -13.02 10.05
N LYS A 102 14.61 -12.68 11.34
CA LYS A 102 13.92 -11.49 11.80
C LYS A 102 14.75 -10.26 11.46
N LYS A 103 14.22 -9.35 10.66
CA LYS A 103 14.94 -8.15 10.19
C LYS A 103 14.52 -6.87 10.93
N TYR A 104 13.39 -6.86 11.65
CA TYR A 104 12.85 -5.65 12.31
C TYR A 104 12.38 -5.86 13.75
#